data_AF-O85498-F1
#
_entry.id   AF-O85498-F1
#
_cell.length_a   1.000
_cell.length_b   1.000
_cell.length_c   1.000
_cell.angle_alpha   90.00
_cell.angle_beta   90.00
_cell.angle_gamma   90.00
#
_symmetry.space_group_name_H-M   'P 1'
#
loop_
_entity.id
_entity.type
_entity.pdbx_description
1 polymer ?
#
loop_
_entity_poly.entity_id
_entity_poly.type
_entity_poly.pdbx_seq_one_letter_code
_entity_poly.pdbx_strand_id
1 'polypeptide(L)'
;MSELKPIEIKEDAKPRDFEAFQLRLASPDRIKAWSHGEVKKPETINYRTLKPERDGLFCAKIFGPIRDYECLCGKYKKMRYKGIKC
;
A
#
# COMPACT_ATOMS: atom_id res chain seq x y z
N MET A 1 31.00 5.73 -20.66
CA MET A 1 29.74 6.12 -20.01
C MET A 1 29.31 4.93 -19.19
N SER A 2 29.33 5.03 -17.86
CA SER A 2 29.05 3.91 -16.95
C SER A 2 27.63 3.37 -17.15
N GLU A 3 27.49 2.04 -17.15
CA GLU A 3 26.19 1.37 -17.18
C GLU A 3 25.45 1.62 -15.86
N LEU A 4 24.49 2.54 -15.87
CA LEU A 4 23.59 2.75 -14.74
C LEU A 4 22.62 1.57 -14.63
N LYS A 5 22.68 0.82 -13.52
CA LYS A 5 21.76 -0.29 -13.25
C LYS A 5 20.56 0.20 -12.42
N PRO A 6 19.33 -0.22 -12.74
CA PRO A 6 18.16 0.07 -11.91
C PRO A 6 18.36 -0.48 -10.49
N ILE A 7 18.08 0.34 -9.47
CA ILE A 7 18.14 -0.08 -8.08
C ILE A 7 16.82 -0.78 -7.73
N GLU A 8 16.89 -2.07 -7.40
CA GLU A 8 15.74 -2.81 -6.86
C GLU A 8 15.62 -2.54 -5.35
N ILE A 9 14.51 -1.93 -4.93
CA ILE A 9 14.23 -1.68 -3.51
C ILE A 9 13.64 -2.96 -2.91
N LYS A 10 14.42 -3.68 -2.11
CA LYS A 10 13.94 -4.81 -1.30
C LYS A 10 13.81 -4.35 0.16
N GLU A 11 12.84 -4.89 0.91
CA GLU A 11 12.60 -4.48 2.31
C GLU A 11 13.85 -4.63 3.19
N ASP A 12 14.65 -5.65 2.94
CA ASP A 12 15.89 -5.95 3.67
C ASP A 12 17.10 -5.12 3.22
N ALA A 13 17.02 -4.45 2.07
CA ALA A 13 18.14 -3.77 1.41
C ALA A 13 17.69 -2.43 0.81
N LYS A 14 17.33 -1.48 1.68
CA LYS A 14 17.06 -0.10 1.24
C LYS A 14 18.38 0.60 0.86
N PRO A 15 18.56 1.01 -0.41
CA PRO A 15 19.73 1.77 -0.83
C PRO A 15 19.76 3.11 -0.08
N ARG A 16 20.95 3.54 0.37
CA ARG A 16 21.12 4.85 1.03
C ARG A 16 21.32 5.98 0.03
N ASP A 17 22.02 5.69 -1.07
CA ASP A 17 22.39 6.65 -2.10
C ASP A 17 22.09 6.12 -3.50
N PHE A 18 21.91 7.03 -4.46
CA PHE A 18 21.77 6.74 -5.88
C PHE A 18 22.60 7.76 -6.69
N GLU A 19 23.21 7.31 -7.78
CA GLU A 19 24.07 8.16 -8.61
C GLU A 19 23.28 9.02 -9.60
N ALA A 20 22.11 8.55 -10.03
CA ALA A 20 21.28 9.21 -11.03
C ALA A 20 19.80 8.87 -10.87
N PHE A 21 18.93 9.76 -11.36
CA PHE A 21 17.49 9.56 -11.42
C PHE A 21 17.01 9.65 -12.87
N GLN A 22 16.02 8.82 -13.22
CA GLN A 22 15.45 8.78 -14.57
C GLN A 22 13.93 8.86 -14.53
N LEU A 23 13.36 9.74 -15.35
CA LEU A 23 11.93 9.82 -15.60
C LEU A 23 11.57 9.02 -16.87
N ARG A 24 10.54 8.18 -16.78
CA ARG A 24 9.96 7.44 -17.91
C ARG A 24 8.46 7.36 -17.75
N LEU A 25 7.75 7.20 -18.87
CA LEU A 25 6.34 6.86 -18.84
C LEU A 25 6.14 5.46 -18.25
N ALA A 26 5.12 5.32 -17.39
CA ALA A 26 4.74 4.02 -16.84
C ALA A 26 3.78 3.32 -17.79
N SER A 27 4.03 2.03 -18.09
CA SER A 27 3.09 1.19 -18.82
C SER A 27 1.91 0.79 -17.93
N PRO A 28 0.76 0.39 -18.51
CA PRO A 28 -0.38 -0.11 -17.74
C PRO A 28 -0.01 -1.26 -16.80
N ASP A 29 0.86 -2.18 -17.24
CA ASP A 29 1.31 -3.32 -16.42
C ASP A 29 2.17 -2.86 -15.23
N ARG A 30 3.01 -1.85 -15.44
CA ARG A 30 3.81 -1.26 -14.35
C ARG A 30 2.92 -0.58 -13.32
N ILE A 31 1.89 0.14 -13.75
CA ILE A 31 0.92 0.78 -12.85
C ILE A 31 0.18 -0.28 -12.02
N LYS A 32 -0.24 -1.38 -12.64
CA LYS A 32 -0.87 -2.51 -11.94
C LYS A 32 0.08 -3.17 -10.94
N ALA A 33 1.36 -3.33 -11.28
CA ALA A 33 2.35 -3.93 -10.39
C ALA A 33 2.61 -3.11 -9.12
N TRP A 34 2.44 -1.78 -9.16
CA TRP A 34 2.51 -0.92 -7.97
C TRP A 34 1.25 -0.95 -7.10
N SER A 35 0.13 -1.35 -7.69
CA SER A 35 -1.14 -1.35 -7.00
C SER A 35 -1.27 -2.52 -6.02
N HIS A 36 -1.79 -2.23 -4.84
CA HIS A 36 -2.08 -3.21 -3.79
C HIS A 36 -3.57 -3.63 -3.77
N GLY A 37 -4.36 -3.10 -4.71
CA GLY A 37 -5.78 -3.40 -4.85
C GLY A 37 -6.51 -2.39 -5.74
N GLU A 38 -7.72 -2.73 -6.16
CA GLU A 38 -8.54 -1.90 -7.06
C GLU A 38 -9.64 -1.19 -6.26
N VAL A 39 -9.75 0.14 -6.45
CA VAL A 39 -10.88 0.92 -5.94
C VAL A 39 -12.02 0.83 -6.95
N LYS A 40 -13.18 0.35 -6.49
CA LYS A 40 -14.36 0.12 -7.34
C LYS A 40 -15.45 1.16 -7.14
N LYS A 41 -15.42 1.84 -6.00
CA LYS A 41 -16.45 2.81 -5.65
C LYS A 41 -15.86 4.15 -5.22
N PRO A 42 -16.56 5.26 -5.44
CA PRO A 42 -16.07 6.59 -5.09
C PRO A 42 -16.26 6.93 -3.60
N GLU A 43 -16.88 6.08 -2.80
CA GLU A 43 -17.13 6.41 -1.40
C GLU A 43 -15.84 6.44 -0.57
N THR A 44 -15.83 7.30 0.44
CA THR A 44 -14.66 7.57 1.29
C THR A 44 -14.81 6.89 2.65
N ILE A 45 -15.59 7.51 3.53
CA ILE A 45 -15.85 7.05 4.89
C ILE A 45 -17.35 7.06 5.15
N ASN A 46 -17.79 6.18 6.04
CA ASN A 46 -19.14 6.16 6.51
C ASN A 46 -19.42 7.38 7.41
N TYR A 47 -20.48 8.14 7.12
CA TYR A 47 -20.79 9.36 7.87
C TYR A 47 -21.12 9.14 9.36
N ARG A 48 -21.64 7.96 9.75
CA ARG A 48 -21.97 7.66 11.16
C ARG A 48 -20.78 7.05 11.89
N THR A 49 -20.21 6.00 11.32
CA THR A 49 -19.19 5.19 12.01
C THR A 49 -17.78 5.73 11.83
N LEU A 50 -17.58 6.66 10.89
CA LEU A 50 -16.28 7.18 10.47
C LEU A 50 -15.31 6.09 10.00
N LYS A 51 -15.83 4.89 9.72
CA LYS A 51 -15.04 3.78 9.17
C LYS A 51 -14.95 3.93 7.65
N PRO A 52 -13.79 3.64 7.04
CA PRO A 52 -13.66 3.58 5.60
C PRO A 52 -14.61 2.58 4.97
N GLU A 53 -15.13 2.94 3.81
CA GLU A 53 -16.03 2.09 3.03
C GLU A 53 -15.26 0.98 2.31
N ARG A 54 -15.90 -0.17 2.14
CA ARG A 54 -15.29 -1.33 1.46
C ARG A 54 -15.22 -1.08 -0.04
N ASP A 55 -14.05 -1.34 -0.62
CA ASP A 55 -13.71 -1.08 -2.03
C ASP A 55 -13.80 0.40 -2.43
N GLY A 56 -13.88 1.30 -1.44
CA GLY A 56 -13.84 2.75 -1.60
C GLY A 56 -12.42 3.34 -1.58
N LEU A 57 -12.34 4.66 -1.68
CA LEU A 57 -11.07 5.42 -1.78
C LEU A 57 -10.15 5.26 -0.57
N PHE A 58 -10.70 4.95 0.61
CA PHE A 58 -9.93 4.75 1.85
C PHE A 58 -9.96 3.30 2.34
N CYS A 59 -10.25 2.33 1.47
CA CYS A 59 -10.45 0.94 1.89
C CYS A 59 -9.22 0.35 2.61
N ALA A 60 -9.41 -0.08 3.85
CA ALA A 60 -8.36 -0.66 4.68
C ALA A 60 -7.76 -1.97 4.12
N LYS A 61 -8.47 -2.63 3.19
CA LYS A 61 -7.97 -3.82 2.50
C LYS A 61 -6.87 -3.46 1.48
N ILE A 62 -6.97 -2.31 0.84
CA ILE A 62 -6.05 -1.86 -0.23
C ILE A 62 -4.87 -1.14 0.41
N PHE A 63 -5.15 -0.20 1.31
CA PHE A 63 -4.14 0.72 1.85
C PHE A 63 -3.60 0.32 3.22
N GLY A 64 -4.22 -0.67 3.88
CA GLY A 64 -3.81 -1.15 5.20
C GLY A 64 -4.72 -0.67 6.35
N PRO A 65 -4.43 -1.13 7.58
CA PRO A 65 -5.26 -0.83 8.75
C PRO A 65 -5.17 0.64 9.18
N ILE A 66 -6.24 1.15 9.79
CA ILE A 66 -6.32 2.53 10.33
C ILE A 66 -5.50 2.69 11.61
N ARG A 67 -5.40 1.61 12.39
CA ARG A 67 -4.75 1.58 13.69
C ARG A 67 -3.69 0.49 13.68
N ASP A 68 -2.58 0.75 14.36
CA ASP A 68 -1.48 -0.19 14.46
C ASP A 68 -1.93 -1.51 15.07
N TYR A 69 -1.61 -2.61 14.39
CA TYR A 69 -1.91 -3.98 14.83
C TYR A 69 -3.39 -4.25 15.17
N GLU A 70 -4.32 -3.52 14.55
CA GLU A 70 -5.77 -3.71 14.71
C GLU A 70 -6.47 -3.79 13.35
N CYS A 71 -7.27 -4.85 13.14
CA CYS A 71 -8.06 -4.98 11.92
C CYS A 71 -9.33 -4.10 11.97
N LEU A 72 -9.90 -3.78 10.80
CA LEU A 72 -11.04 -2.86 10.66
C LEU A 72 -12.30 -3.28 11.45
N CYS A 73 -12.57 -4.60 11.52
CA CYS A 73 -13.71 -5.12 12.29
C CYS A 73 -13.42 -5.18 13.80
N GLY A 74 -12.15 -5.05 14.21
CA GLY A 74 -11.73 -5.11 15.61
C GLY A 74 -11.61 -6.52 16.19
N LYS A 75 -11.74 -7.58 15.39
CA LYS A 75 -11.59 -8.97 15.87
C LYS A 75 -10.14 -9.29 16.27
N TYR A 76 -9.18 -8.85 15.48
CA TYR A 76 -7.75 -9.03 15.74
C TYR A 76 -7.16 -7.69 16.20
N LYS A 77 -6.73 -7.63 17.46
CA LYS A 77 -6.15 -6.42 18.10
C LYS A 77 -4.89 -6.76 18.86
N LYS A 78 -3.94 -5.82 18.88
CA LYS A 78 -2.62 -5.89 19.53
C LYS A 78 -1.57 -6.66 18.72
N MET A 79 -0.31 -6.41 19.05
CA MET A 79 0.87 -6.93 18.36
C MET A 79 0.94 -8.45 18.26
N ARG A 80 0.27 -9.20 19.15
CA ARG A 80 0.24 -10.68 19.10
C ARG A 80 -0.38 -11.26 17.83
N TYR A 81 -1.23 -10.50 17.12
CA TYR A 81 -1.82 -10.90 15.83
C TYR A 81 -1.11 -10.25 14.64
N LYS A 82 0.12 -9.74 14.81
CA LYS A 82 0.90 -9.16 13.72
C LYS A 82 1.02 -10.16 12.57
N GLY A 83 0.72 -9.71 11.36
CA GLY A 83 0.78 -10.51 10.14
C GLY A 83 -0.47 -11.34 9.82
N ILE A 84 -1.44 -11.44 10.72
CA ILE A 84 -2.70 -12.16 10.44
C ILE A 84 -3.61 -11.31 9.55
N LYS A 85 -4.07 -11.90 8.44
CA LYS A 85 -5.09 -11.32 7.56
C LYS A 85 -6.47 -11.67 8.11
N CYS A 86 -7.26 -10.63 8.39
CA CYS A 86 -8.63 -10.74 8.90
C CYS A 86 -9.62 -11.14 7.80
#